data_AF-A0AAW5BSK4-F1
#
_entry.id   AF-A0AAW5BSK4-F1
#
_cell.length_a   1.000
_cell.length_b   1.000
_cell.length_c   1.000
_cell.angle_alpha   90.00
_cell.angle_beta   90.00
_cell.angle_gamma   90.00
#
_symmetry.space_group_name_H-M   'P 1'
#
loop_
_entity.id
_entity.type
_entity.pdbx_description
1 polymer ?
#
loop_
_entity_poly.entity_id
_entity_poly.type
_entity_poly.pdbx_seq_one_letter_code
_entity_poly.pdbx_strand_id
1 'polypeptide(L)'
;MSNTKEKILLTALHLFAQDGYEAVSMSKIAGKLSITKGALYKHYKNKRDIFDTIFERLCQLDIERSRKAGVPEKEFDGATKLFRNVSTKSVKAYMQSQFQYWTNDEFACNFRKILTLEQYRNLEATNLYQKVLGRGPVDFIEDLFREMMEEGTWRKGDPKQMAVEFYAPFYLLLSISDATSDNEEKEKIADIFTAHIDCFIEKYATSKLQNNEDIQI
;
A
#
# COMPACT_ATOMS: atom_id res chain seq x y z
N MET A 1 -10.06 24.95 0.91
CA MET A 1 -8.89 25.76 1.30
C MET A 1 -8.04 24.95 2.27
N SER A 2 -6.79 24.62 1.92
CA SER A 2 -5.88 23.89 2.81
C SER A 2 -5.55 24.75 4.04
N ASN A 3 -5.91 24.27 5.23
CA ASN A 3 -5.48 24.84 6.51
C ASN A 3 -3.94 24.79 6.62
N THR A 4 -3.31 25.73 7.33
CA THR A 4 -1.86 25.78 7.57
C THR A 4 -1.31 24.45 8.09
N LYS A 5 -2.07 23.75 8.95
CA LYS A 5 -1.70 22.41 9.46
C LYS A 5 -1.49 21.40 8.32
N GLU A 6 -2.35 21.43 7.31
CA GLU A 6 -2.28 20.56 6.13
C GLU A 6 -1.10 20.92 5.22
N LYS A 7 -0.83 22.22 5.03
CA LYS A 7 0.36 22.67 4.27
C LYS A 7 1.65 22.19 4.92
N ILE A 8 1.74 22.25 6.25
CA ILE A 8 2.90 21.75 7.00
C ILE A 8 3.04 20.24 6.80
N LEU A 9 1.96 19.48 6.92
CA LEU A 9 1.95 18.03 6.75
C LEU A 9 2.47 17.63 5.36
N LEU A 10 1.88 18.20 4.29
CA LEU A 10 2.24 17.88 2.92
C LEU A 10 3.67 18.34 2.59
N THR A 11 4.11 19.51 3.07
CA THR A 11 5.49 19.97 2.86
C THR A 11 6.49 19.05 3.55
N ALA A 12 6.21 18.64 4.78
CA ALA A 12 7.07 17.74 5.52
C ALA A 12 7.13 16.36 4.84
N LEU A 13 6.00 15.81 4.39
CA LEU A 13 5.93 14.57 3.63
C LEU A 13 6.85 14.61 2.40
N HIS A 14 6.77 15.67 1.60
CA HIS A 14 7.61 15.84 0.42
C HIS A 14 9.10 15.92 0.77
N LEU A 15 9.44 16.71 1.80
CA LEU A 15 10.83 16.83 2.23
C LEU A 15 11.38 15.51 2.79
N PHE A 16 10.59 14.77 3.58
CA PHE A 16 10.99 13.46 4.08
C PHE A 16 11.18 12.45 2.94
N ALA A 17 10.31 12.46 1.94
CA ALA A 17 10.39 11.54 0.80
C ALA A 17 11.59 11.83 -0.11
N GLN A 18 12.05 13.07 -0.16
CA GLN A 18 13.19 13.49 -0.97
C GLN A 18 14.52 13.35 -0.22
N ASP A 19 14.58 13.81 1.02
CA ASP A 19 15.85 13.99 1.74
C ASP A 19 16.06 12.96 2.87
N GLY A 20 15.03 12.18 3.18
CA GLY A 20 14.97 11.32 4.37
C GLY A 20 14.46 12.06 5.61
N TYR A 21 13.83 11.33 6.51
CA TYR A 21 13.27 11.84 7.77
C TYR A 21 14.33 12.53 8.63
N GLU A 22 15.54 11.95 8.73
CA GLU A 22 16.59 12.50 9.59
C GLU A 22 17.17 13.82 9.09
N ALA A 23 17.37 13.98 7.78
CA ALA A 23 17.97 15.17 7.19
C ALA A 23 17.05 16.41 7.23
N VAL A 24 15.76 16.21 7.46
CA VAL A 24 14.78 17.29 7.49
C VAL A 24 14.60 17.81 8.91
N SER A 25 14.79 19.11 9.09
CA SER A 25 14.54 19.79 10.37
C SER A 25 13.24 20.59 10.34
N MET A 26 12.70 20.87 11.52
CA MET A 26 11.55 21.79 11.68
C MET A 26 11.84 23.16 11.05
N SER A 27 13.10 23.61 11.10
CA SER A 27 13.55 24.86 10.44
C SER A 27 13.42 24.79 8.92
N LYS A 28 13.80 23.66 8.32
CA LYS A 28 13.73 23.44 6.88
C LYS A 28 12.29 23.45 6.39
N ILE A 29 11.39 22.79 7.13
CA ILE A 29 9.94 22.80 6.83
C ILE A 29 9.37 24.22 6.93
N ALA A 30 9.65 24.94 8.02
CA ALA A 30 9.18 26.31 8.21
C ALA A 30 9.70 27.26 7.11
N GLY A 31 10.99 27.13 6.76
CA GLY A 31 11.62 27.90 5.69
C GLY A 31 11.00 27.64 4.32
N LYS A 32 10.69 26.37 3.99
CA LYS A 32 10.02 25.99 2.74
C LYS A 32 8.62 26.61 2.59
N LEU A 33 7.94 26.85 3.71
CA LEU A 33 6.61 27.45 3.76
C LEU A 33 6.61 28.98 3.98
N SER A 34 7.78 29.60 4.14
CA SER A 34 7.91 31.02 4.51
C SER A 34 7.11 31.37 5.78
N ILE A 35 7.07 30.47 6.76
CA ILE A 35 6.45 30.69 8.08
C ILE A 35 7.50 30.72 9.19
N THR A 36 7.16 31.30 10.34
CA THR A 36 8.04 31.24 11.50
C THR A 36 8.04 29.85 12.12
N LYS A 37 9.14 29.46 12.79
CA LYS A 37 9.18 28.22 13.58
C LYS A 37 8.05 28.20 14.62
N GLY A 38 7.79 29.33 15.27
CA GLY A 38 6.70 29.46 16.24
C GLY A 38 5.33 29.15 15.65
N ALA A 39 5.05 29.57 14.41
CA ALA A 39 3.80 29.24 13.72
C ALA A 39 3.70 27.73 13.41
N LEU A 40 4.81 27.10 13.03
CA LEU A 40 4.85 25.64 12.83
C LEU A 40 4.60 24.90 14.16
N TYR A 41 5.28 25.30 15.24
CA TYR A 41 5.15 24.68 16.56
C TYR A 41 3.74 24.82 17.18
N LYS A 42 2.92 25.79 16.72
CA LYS A 42 1.50 25.87 17.10
C LYS A 42 0.67 24.70 16.56
N HIS A 43 1.11 24.05 15.48
CA HIS A 43 0.38 22.96 14.83
C HIS A 43 0.97 21.58 15.13
N TYR A 44 2.30 21.50 15.26
CA TYR A 44 3.00 20.24 15.54
C TYR A 44 4.09 20.45 16.57
N LYS A 45 4.10 19.60 17.60
CA LYS A 45 5.02 19.72 18.74
C LYS A 45 6.47 19.50 18.34
N ASN A 46 6.71 18.57 17.42
CA ASN A 46 8.03 18.18 16.95
C ASN A 46 7.93 17.48 15.59
N LYS A 47 9.08 17.06 15.04
CA LYS A 47 9.18 16.34 13.76
C LYS A 47 8.44 14.98 13.80
N ARG A 48 8.42 14.33 14.95
CA ARG A 48 7.79 13.03 15.15
C ARG A 48 6.26 13.11 15.10
N ASP A 49 5.67 14.13 15.73
CA ASP A 49 4.24 14.44 15.68
C ASP A 49 3.73 14.61 14.24
N ILE A 50 4.55 15.23 13.37
CA ILE A 50 4.23 15.34 11.93
C ILE A 50 4.23 13.95 11.27
N PHE A 51 5.26 13.14 11.52
CA PHE A 51 5.37 11.80 10.95
C PHE A 51 4.25 10.88 11.42
N ASP A 52 3.92 10.90 12.71
CA ASP A 52 2.81 10.11 13.26
C ASP A 52 1.48 10.54 12.62
N THR A 53 1.26 11.85 12.42
CA THR A 53 0.07 12.34 11.70
C THR A 53 0.04 11.88 10.23
N ILE A 54 1.20 11.81 9.56
CA ILE A 54 1.30 11.26 8.20
C ILE A 54 0.88 9.79 8.20
N PHE A 55 1.42 9.01 9.14
CA PHE A 55 1.15 7.58 9.27
C PHE A 55 -0.32 7.30 9.60
N GLU A 56 -0.90 8.02 10.57
CA GLU A 56 -2.32 7.92 10.92
C GLU A 56 -3.23 8.17 9.72
N ARG A 57 -2.92 9.19 8.91
CA ARG A 57 -3.68 9.48 7.69
C ARG A 57 -3.60 8.35 6.68
N LEU A 58 -2.43 7.73 6.51
CA LEU A 58 -2.29 6.58 5.63
C LEU A 58 -3.17 5.41 6.10
N CYS A 59 -3.12 5.07 7.39
CA CYS A 59 -3.96 4.01 7.95
C CYS A 59 -5.45 4.28 7.75
N GLN A 60 -5.89 5.54 7.93
CA GLN A 60 -7.29 5.92 7.68
C GLN A 60 -7.70 5.72 6.21
N LEU A 61 -6.83 6.10 5.26
CA LEU A 61 -7.09 5.91 3.82
C LEU A 61 -7.13 4.44 3.43
N ASP A 62 -6.28 3.61 4.04
CA ASP A 62 -6.26 2.17 3.79
C ASP A 62 -7.54 1.47 4.30
N ILE A 63 -7.98 1.82 5.52
CA ILE A 63 -9.24 1.33 6.10
C ILE A 63 -10.43 1.69 5.20
N GLU A 64 -10.52 2.96 4.78
CA GLU A 64 -11.64 3.43 3.95
C GLU A 64 -11.74 2.65 2.62
N ARG A 65 -10.61 2.27 2.03
CA ARG A 65 -10.59 1.56 0.75
C ARG A 65 -10.79 0.08 0.86
N SER A 66 -10.21 -0.57 1.86
CA SER A 66 -10.48 -1.98 2.14
C SER A 66 -11.98 -2.18 2.34
N ARG A 67 -12.64 -1.29 3.09
CA ARG A 67 -14.10 -1.25 3.24
C ARG A 67 -14.85 -1.08 1.92
N LYS A 68 -14.44 -0.13 1.07
CA LYS A 68 -15.08 0.09 -0.25
C LYS A 68 -14.93 -1.11 -1.19
N ALA A 69 -13.84 -1.86 -1.08
CA ALA A 69 -13.56 -3.02 -1.92
C ALA A 69 -14.20 -4.32 -1.40
N GLY A 70 -14.83 -4.31 -0.22
CA GLY A 70 -15.38 -5.52 0.41
C GLY A 70 -14.30 -6.52 0.83
N VAL A 71 -13.07 -6.05 1.02
CA VAL A 71 -11.95 -6.86 1.52
C VAL A 71 -11.87 -6.68 3.03
N PRO A 72 -11.74 -7.75 3.82
CA PRO A 72 -11.65 -7.66 5.29
C PRO A 72 -10.55 -6.72 5.72
N GLU A 73 -10.86 -5.87 6.70
CA GLU A 73 -9.87 -5.00 7.33
C GLU A 73 -8.81 -5.89 8.00
N LYS A 74 -7.53 -5.75 7.62
CA LYS A 74 -6.45 -6.20 8.50
C LYS A 74 -6.24 -5.08 9.49
N GLU A 75 -6.71 -5.23 10.72
CA GLU A 75 -6.17 -4.40 11.78
C GLU A 75 -4.66 -4.63 11.78
N PHE A 76 -3.88 -3.55 11.79
CA PHE A 76 -2.42 -3.58 11.86
C PHE A 76 -1.90 -4.27 13.16
N ASP A 77 -2.78 -4.89 13.95
CA ASP A 77 -2.55 -5.63 15.18
C ASP A 77 -2.74 -7.17 15.06
N GLY A 78 -3.11 -7.69 13.89
CA GLY A 78 -3.17 -9.14 13.65
C GLY A 78 -4.47 -9.84 14.08
N ALA A 79 -5.58 -9.13 14.29
CA ALA A 79 -6.88 -9.75 14.49
C ALA A 79 -7.42 -10.40 13.20
N THR A 80 -7.10 -11.69 13.01
CA THR A 80 -7.60 -12.56 11.94
C THR A 80 -9.11 -12.76 12.08
N LYS A 81 -9.90 -12.27 11.11
CA LYS A 81 -11.21 -12.82 10.73
C LYS A 81 -11.74 -12.13 9.46
N LEU A 82 -12.06 -12.91 8.41
CA LEU A 82 -13.19 -12.74 7.45
C LEU A 82 -12.87 -12.89 5.94
N PHE A 83 -11.92 -13.69 5.43
CA PHE A 83 -11.85 -13.89 3.96
C PHE A 83 -12.93 -14.82 3.37
N ARG A 84 -14.01 -15.07 4.10
CA ARG A 84 -15.11 -15.92 3.63
C ARG A 84 -15.77 -15.35 2.38
N ASN A 85 -15.95 -16.19 1.38
CA ASN A 85 -16.60 -15.86 0.10
C ASN A 85 -15.89 -14.78 -0.73
N VAL A 86 -14.57 -14.60 -0.57
CA VAL A 86 -13.81 -13.69 -1.44
C VAL A 86 -13.73 -14.29 -2.85
N SER A 87 -14.18 -13.54 -3.85
CA SER A 87 -14.09 -13.96 -5.26
C SER A 87 -12.73 -13.61 -5.87
N THR A 88 -12.29 -14.36 -6.88
CA THR A 88 -11.07 -14.04 -7.66
C THR A 88 -11.16 -12.64 -8.28
N LYS A 89 -12.36 -12.24 -8.74
CA LYS A 89 -12.64 -10.90 -9.26
C LYS A 89 -12.41 -9.81 -8.21
N SER A 90 -12.85 -10.05 -6.97
CA SER A 90 -12.63 -9.12 -5.85
C SER A 90 -11.15 -8.99 -5.51
N VAL A 91 -10.40 -10.11 -5.48
CA VAL A 91 -8.94 -10.08 -5.28
C VAL A 91 -8.25 -9.25 -6.37
N LYS A 92 -8.58 -9.50 -7.64
CA LYS A 92 -8.04 -8.73 -8.76
C LYS A 92 -8.32 -7.24 -8.61
N ALA A 93 -9.59 -6.87 -8.43
CA ALA A 93 -10.00 -5.48 -8.32
C ALA A 93 -9.31 -4.75 -7.15
N TYR A 94 -9.22 -5.42 -5.99
CA TYR A 94 -8.52 -4.88 -4.84
C TYR A 94 -7.04 -4.64 -5.13
N MET A 95 -6.34 -5.63 -5.67
CA MET A 95 -4.91 -5.51 -5.93
C MET A 95 -4.59 -4.45 -6.99
N GLN A 96 -5.39 -4.35 -8.05
CA GLN A 96 -5.26 -3.28 -9.04
C GLN A 96 -5.46 -1.90 -8.42
N SER A 97 -6.48 -1.75 -7.57
CA SER A 97 -6.74 -0.49 -6.87
C SER A 97 -5.59 -0.13 -5.92
N GLN A 98 -5.06 -1.09 -5.18
CA GLN A 98 -3.89 -0.90 -4.33
C GLN A 98 -2.67 -0.49 -5.16
N PHE A 99 -2.42 -1.14 -6.29
CA PHE A 99 -1.27 -0.81 -7.13
C PHE A 99 -1.36 0.63 -7.65
N GLN A 100 -2.51 1.01 -8.21
CA GLN A 100 -2.77 2.37 -8.68
C GLN A 100 -2.62 3.40 -7.55
N TYR A 101 -3.06 3.08 -6.33
CA TYR A 101 -2.87 3.98 -5.20
C TYR A 101 -1.38 4.21 -4.90
N TRP A 102 -0.62 3.13 -4.74
CA TRP A 102 0.78 3.21 -4.32
C TRP A 102 1.71 3.78 -5.40
N THR A 103 1.28 3.84 -6.66
CA THR A 103 2.01 4.46 -7.78
C THR A 103 1.58 5.90 -8.13
N ASN A 104 0.28 6.22 -7.98
CA ASN A 104 -0.28 7.47 -8.51
C ASN A 104 -0.70 8.47 -7.43
N ASP A 105 -1.07 8.03 -6.23
CA ASP A 105 -1.40 8.95 -5.16
C ASP A 105 -0.13 9.54 -4.56
N GLU A 106 -0.02 10.88 -4.63
CA GLU A 106 1.16 11.60 -4.19
C GLU A 106 1.47 11.35 -2.71
N PHE A 107 0.43 11.20 -1.87
CA PHE A 107 0.62 10.98 -0.45
C PHE A 107 1.22 9.60 -0.19
N ALA A 108 0.64 8.55 -0.79
CA ALA A 108 1.11 7.16 -0.66
C ALA A 108 2.50 6.95 -1.25
N CYS A 109 2.72 7.49 -2.45
CA CYS A 109 4.01 7.40 -3.14
C CYS A 109 5.13 8.02 -2.30
N ASN A 110 4.91 9.24 -1.78
CA ASN A 110 5.87 9.88 -0.91
C ASN A 110 6.06 9.12 0.41
N PHE A 111 4.99 8.62 1.03
CA PHE A 111 5.11 7.81 2.24
C PHE A 111 5.94 6.54 2.02
N ARG A 112 5.68 5.82 0.93
CA ARG A 112 6.45 4.64 0.52
C ARG A 112 7.93 4.98 0.34
N LYS A 113 8.26 6.11 -0.29
CA LYS A 113 9.64 6.58 -0.45
C LYS A 113 10.31 6.85 0.90
N ILE A 114 9.59 7.47 1.85
CA ILE A 114 10.09 7.65 3.22
C ILE A 114 10.45 6.31 3.85
N LEU A 115 9.53 5.33 3.80
CA LEU A 115 9.82 4.00 4.37
C LEU A 115 11.05 3.36 3.73
N THR A 116 11.18 3.44 2.40
CA THR A 116 12.32 2.88 1.67
C THR A 116 13.64 3.53 2.08
N LEU A 117 13.67 4.86 2.26
CA LEU A 117 14.86 5.60 2.69
C LEU A 117 15.23 5.30 4.14
N GLU A 118 14.25 5.17 5.02
CA GLU A 118 14.46 5.08 6.46
C GLU A 118 14.64 3.64 6.98
N GLN A 119 14.29 2.61 6.20
CA GLN A 119 14.28 1.21 6.65
C GLN A 119 15.62 0.70 7.23
N TYR A 120 16.75 1.32 6.88
CA TYR A 120 18.09 0.91 7.33
C TYR A 120 18.60 1.72 8.53
N ARG A 121 17.84 2.68 9.04
CA ARG A 121 18.29 3.60 10.09
C ARG A 121 18.21 3.02 11.49
N ASN A 122 17.09 2.37 11.80
CA ASN A 122 16.83 1.78 13.10
C ASN A 122 15.74 0.69 12.98
N LEU A 123 15.60 -0.10 14.04
CA LEU A 123 14.68 -1.24 14.07
C LEU A 123 13.20 -0.82 13.95
N GLU A 124 12.82 0.35 14.46
CA GLU A 124 11.44 0.86 14.33
C GLU A 124 11.09 1.10 12.86
N ALA A 125 11.97 1.77 12.12
CA ALA A 125 11.80 2.03 10.69
C ALA A 125 11.85 0.73 9.86
N THR A 126 12.76 -0.20 10.17
CA THR A 126 12.79 -1.53 9.53
C THR A 126 11.47 -2.25 9.74
N ASN A 127 10.96 -2.29 10.97
CA ASN A 127 9.72 -2.99 11.30
C ASN A 127 8.52 -2.34 10.60
N LEU A 128 8.47 -1.01 10.54
CA LEU A 128 7.40 -0.31 9.84
C LEU A 128 7.44 -0.58 8.33
N TYR A 129 8.62 -0.55 7.71
CA TYR A 129 8.79 -0.92 6.31
C TYR A 129 8.32 -2.37 6.06
N GLN A 130 8.78 -3.33 6.87
CA GLN A 130 8.39 -4.74 6.73
C GLN A 130 6.89 -4.93 6.93
N LYS A 131 6.28 -4.19 7.86
CA LYS A 131 4.85 -4.23 8.13
C LYS A 131 4.01 -3.70 6.96
N VAL A 132 4.46 -2.66 6.27
CA VAL A 132 3.67 -1.98 5.22
C VAL A 132 3.96 -2.51 3.82
N LEU A 133 5.21 -2.82 3.48
CA LEU A 133 5.66 -3.11 2.10
C LEU A 133 6.38 -4.46 1.95
N GLY A 134 6.77 -5.09 3.05
CA GLY A 134 7.54 -6.34 3.03
C GLY A 134 6.69 -7.52 3.50
N ARG A 135 7.05 -8.04 4.66
CA ARG A 135 6.41 -9.21 5.27
C ARG A 135 4.90 -9.07 5.50
N GLY A 136 4.40 -7.90 5.91
CA GLY A 136 3.00 -7.70 6.29
C GLY A 136 1.99 -8.04 5.18
N PRO A 137 2.13 -7.46 3.97
CA PRO A 137 1.32 -7.82 2.81
C PRO A 137 1.43 -9.30 2.41
N VAL A 138 2.64 -9.88 2.46
CA VAL A 138 2.83 -11.31 2.13
C VAL A 138 2.10 -12.21 3.13
N ASP A 139 2.20 -11.92 4.43
CA ASP A 139 1.48 -12.67 5.46
C ASP A 139 -0.05 -12.51 5.30
N PHE A 140 -0.54 -11.33 4.90
CA PHE A 140 -1.97 -11.13 4.60
C PHE A 140 -2.46 -11.96 3.41
N ILE A 141 -1.70 -11.96 2.31
CA ILE A 141 -2.06 -12.70 1.09
C ILE A 141 -1.97 -14.21 1.34
N GLU A 142 -1.01 -14.66 2.16
CA GLU A 142 -0.89 -16.06 2.57
C GLU A 142 -2.16 -16.54 3.30
N ASP A 143 -2.66 -15.76 4.27
CA ASP A 143 -3.88 -16.10 5.00
C ASP A 143 -5.11 -16.11 4.08
N LEU A 144 -5.22 -15.11 3.19
CA LEU A 144 -6.26 -15.06 2.16
C LEU A 144 -6.26 -16.31 1.28
N PHE A 145 -5.11 -16.69 0.73
CA PHE A 145 -5.03 -17.86 -0.15
C PHE A 145 -5.25 -19.17 0.60
N ARG A 146 -4.86 -19.26 1.87
CA ARG A 146 -5.17 -20.42 2.71
C ARG A 146 -6.68 -20.61 2.83
N GLU A 147 -7.44 -19.55 3.13
CA GLU A 147 -8.90 -19.62 3.21
C GLU A 147 -9.53 -19.99 1.86
N MET A 148 -9.08 -19.40 0.75
CA MET A 148 -9.59 -19.71 -0.59
C MET A 148 -9.33 -21.17 -1.02
N MET A 149 -8.21 -21.75 -0.58
CA MET A 149 -7.92 -23.17 -0.80
C MET A 149 -8.83 -24.08 0.03
N GLU A 150 -9.16 -23.69 1.28
CA GLU A 150 -10.10 -24.41 2.14
C GLU A 150 -11.52 -24.40 1.57
N GLU A 151 -11.95 -23.28 0.98
CA GLU A 151 -13.23 -23.15 0.25
C GLU A 151 -13.23 -23.90 -1.10
N GLY A 152 -12.06 -24.34 -1.57
CA GLY A 152 -11.90 -25.06 -2.83
C GLY A 152 -12.08 -24.17 -4.07
N THR A 153 -12.00 -22.84 -3.92
CA THR A 153 -12.00 -21.90 -5.05
C THR A 153 -10.64 -21.85 -5.72
N TRP A 154 -9.56 -22.12 -4.96
CA TRP A 154 -8.18 -22.15 -5.43
C TRP A 154 -7.57 -23.55 -5.32
N ARG A 155 -6.64 -23.86 -6.22
CA ARG A 155 -5.89 -25.13 -6.20
C ARG A 155 -5.08 -25.22 -4.91
N LYS A 156 -5.04 -26.43 -4.32
CA LYS A 156 -4.19 -26.70 -3.15
C LYS A 156 -2.71 -26.54 -3.52
N GLY A 157 -1.96 -25.90 -2.63
CA GLY A 157 -0.53 -25.67 -2.76
C GLY A 157 0.06 -25.16 -1.45
N ASP A 158 1.30 -24.66 -1.52
CA ASP A 158 1.90 -23.92 -0.40
C ASP A 158 1.41 -22.46 -0.45
N PRO A 159 0.56 -22.01 0.48
CA PRO A 159 0.01 -20.66 0.46
C PRO A 159 1.09 -19.58 0.61
N LYS A 160 2.23 -19.88 1.26
CA LYS A 160 3.33 -18.92 1.38
C LYS A 160 3.98 -18.67 0.04
N GLN A 161 4.28 -19.75 -0.69
CA GLN A 161 4.90 -19.63 -2.01
C GLN A 161 4.00 -18.88 -2.98
N MET A 162 2.70 -19.17 -2.94
CA MET A 162 1.72 -18.47 -3.76
C MET A 162 1.59 -16.99 -3.40
N ALA A 163 1.63 -16.64 -2.11
CA ALA A 163 1.62 -15.24 -1.69
C ALA A 163 2.87 -14.48 -2.14
N VAL A 164 4.05 -15.11 -2.08
CA VAL A 164 5.30 -14.53 -2.59
C VAL A 164 5.23 -14.35 -4.12
N GLU A 165 4.81 -15.37 -4.86
CA GLU A 165 4.64 -15.29 -6.33
C GLU A 165 3.65 -14.19 -6.73
N PHE A 166 2.57 -14.04 -5.98
CA PHE A 166 1.56 -13.04 -6.24
C PHE A 166 2.03 -11.60 -5.93
N TYR A 167 2.71 -11.41 -4.79
CA TYR A 167 3.11 -10.08 -4.32
C TYR A 167 4.40 -9.56 -4.96
N ALA A 168 5.33 -10.45 -5.36
CA ALA A 168 6.63 -10.01 -5.86
C ALA A 168 6.55 -9.03 -7.04
N PRO A 169 5.67 -9.22 -8.05
CA PRO A 169 5.53 -8.24 -9.13
C PRO A 169 4.93 -6.91 -8.68
N PHE A 170 4.02 -6.92 -7.70
CA PHE A 170 3.54 -5.67 -7.09
C PHE A 170 4.72 -4.86 -6.55
N TYR A 171 5.56 -5.48 -5.72
CA TYR A 171 6.73 -4.82 -5.13
C TYR A 171 7.73 -4.33 -6.18
N LEU A 172 8.08 -5.19 -7.16
CA LEU A 172 9.03 -4.85 -8.22
C LEU A 172 8.51 -3.69 -9.08
N LEU A 173 7.25 -3.75 -9.51
CA LEU A 173 6.66 -2.75 -10.40
C LEU A 173 6.42 -1.40 -9.70
N LEU A 174 6.23 -1.38 -8.37
CA LEU A 174 6.28 -0.13 -7.60
C LEU A 174 7.65 0.56 -7.71
N SER A 175 8.73 -0.21 -7.59
CA SER A 175 10.10 0.32 -7.74
C SER A 175 10.36 0.82 -9.15
N ILE A 176 9.87 0.12 -10.18
CA ILE A 176 10.02 0.54 -11.57
C ILE A 176 9.18 1.80 -11.84
N SER A 177 7.96 1.88 -11.29
CA SER A 177 7.08 3.04 -11.43
C SER A 177 7.68 4.31 -10.81
N ASP A 178 8.56 4.20 -9.82
CA ASP A 178 9.24 5.35 -9.23
C ASP A 178 10.33 5.95 -10.13
N ALA A 179 10.83 5.18 -11.09
CA ALA A 179 11.88 5.63 -12.01
C ALA A 179 11.36 6.56 -13.11
N THR A 180 10.04 6.75 -13.22
CA THR A 180 9.42 7.58 -14.26
C THR A 180 8.36 8.52 -13.69
N SER A 181 8.29 9.71 -14.28
CA SER A 181 7.20 10.67 -14.07
C SER A 181 6.20 10.70 -15.22
N ASP A 182 6.44 9.90 -16.27
CA ASP A 182 5.53 9.82 -17.42
C ASP A 182 4.31 8.97 -17.06
N ASN A 183 3.12 9.56 -17.23
CA ASN A 183 1.86 8.89 -16.95
C ASN A 183 1.60 7.73 -17.92
N GLU A 184 2.04 7.83 -19.18
CA GLU A 184 1.86 6.76 -20.16
C GLU A 184 2.71 5.54 -19.80
N GLU A 185 3.94 5.76 -19.33
CA GLU A 185 4.80 4.66 -18.84
C GLU A 185 4.23 4.04 -17.56
N LYS A 186 3.72 4.84 -16.63
CA LYS A 186 3.06 4.32 -15.42
C LYS A 186 1.83 3.48 -15.73
N GLU A 187 1.05 3.86 -16.74
CA GLU A 187 -0.09 3.08 -17.21
C GLU A 187 0.36 1.72 -17.77
N LYS A 188 1.40 1.70 -18.62
CA LYS A 188 1.99 0.45 -19.12
C LYS A 188 2.50 -0.46 -17.99
N ILE A 189 3.08 0.10 -16.94
CA ILE A 189 3.51 -0.66 -15.75
C ILE A 189 2.31 -1.27 -15.01
N ALA A 190 1.21 -0.52 -14.89
CA ALA A 190 -0.03 -1.02 -14.29
C ALA A 190 -0.69 -2.12 -15.13
N ASP A 191 -0.58 -2.04 -16.46
CA ASP A 191 -1.04 -3.09 -17.38
C ASP A 191 -0.24 -4.39 -17.21
N ILE A 192 1.09 -4.30 -17.06
CA ILE A 192 1.95 -5.45 -16.74
C ILE A 192 1.50 -6.11 -15.43
N PHE A 193 1.23 -5.31 -14.39
CA PHE A 193 0.75 -5.84 -13.12
C PHE A 193 -0.61 -6.52 -13.25
N THR A 194 -1.53 -5.92 -14.01
CA THR A 194 -2.85 -6.50 -14.29
C THR A 194 -2.75 -7.83 -15.01
N ALA A 195 -1.94 -7.91 -16.07
CA ALA A 195 -1.72 -9.14 -16.81
C ALA A 195 -1.11 -10.23 -15.93
N HIS A 196 -0.19 -9.88 -15.01
CA HIS A 196 0.36 -10.82 -14.03
C HIS A 196 -0.73 -11.40 -13.12
N ILE A 197 -1.63 -10.56 -12.59
CA ILE A 197 -2.75 -11.02 -11.76
C ILE A 197 -3.64 -11.99 -12.57
N ASP A 198 -3.96 -11.66 -13.82
CA ASP A 198 -4.79 -12.50 -14.68
C ASP A 198 -4.17 -13.88 -14.91
N CYS A 199 -2.90 -13.92 -15.32
CA CYS A 199 -2.17 -15.18 -15.49
C CYS A 199 -2.09 -15.99 -14.19
N PHE A 200 -1.90 -15.32 -13.05
CA PHE A 200 -1.85 -15.98 -11.75
C PHE A 200 -3.21 -16.58 -11.36
N ILE A 201 -4.30 -15.84 -11.56
CA ILE A 201 -5.66 -16.33 -11.32
C ILE A 201 -5.98 -17.51 -12.25
N GLU A 202 -5.66 -17.44 -13.54
CA GLU A 202 -5.87 -18.55 -14.48
C GLU A 202 -5.10 -19.81 -14.08
N LYS A 203 -3.88 -19.64 -13.58
CA LYS A 203 -3.02 -20.74 -13.12
C LYS A 203 -3.56 -21.43 -11.87
N TYR A 204 -4.09 -20.68 -10.91
CA TYR A 204 -4.40 -21.18 -9.56
C TYR A 204 -5.89 -21.28 -9.22
N ALA A 205 -6.78 -20.53 -9.87
CA ALA A 205 -8.20 -20.67 -9.67
C ALA A 205 -8.69 -22.04 -10.20
N THR A 206 -9.68 -22.62 -9.53
CA THR A 206 -10.29 -23.88 -9.96
C THR A 206 -11.40 -23.62 -10.98
N SER A 207 -11.59 -24.54 -11.92
CA SER A 207 -12.59 -24.44 -13.01
C SER A 207 -14.05 -24.48 -12.55
N LYS A 208 -14.34 -24.65 -11.24
CA LYS A 208 -15.69 -24.59 -10.68
C LYS A 208 -16.41 -23.25 -10.90
N LEU A 209 -15.70 -22.21 -11.36
CA LEU A 209 -16.25 -20.90 -11.70
C LEU A 209 -16.19 -20.55 -13.19
N GLN A 210 -15.51 -21.31 -14.05
CA GLN A 210 -15.57 -21.07 -15.50
C GLN A 210 -16.93 -21.50 -16.10
N ASN A 211 -17.69 -22.36 -15.42
CA ASN A 211 -18.94 -22.94 -15.93
C ASN A 211 -20.23 -22.41 -15.24
N ASN A 212 -20.14 -21.47 -14.29
CA ASN A 212 -21.32 -20.94 -13.59
C ASN A 212 -21.82 -19.60 -14.15
N GLU A 213 -21.19 -19.06 -15.20
CA GLU A 213 -21.63 -17.83 -15.88
C GLU A 213 -22.51 -18.09 -17.13
N ASP A 214 -22.68 -19.37 -17.55
CA ASP A 214 -23.48 -19.74 -18.74
C ASP A 214 -24.92 -20.22 -18.44
N ILE A 215 -25.39 -20.10 -17.19
CA ILE A 215 -26.77 -20.50 -16.83
C ILE A 215 -27.50 -19.37 -16.11
N GLN A 216 -27.72 -18.27 -16.83
CA GLN A 216 -28.91 -17.43 -16.64
C GLN A 216 -29.49 -17.08 -18.01
N ILE A 217 -30.42 -17.93 -18.46
CA ILE A 217 -31.52 -17.56 -19.37
C ILE A 217 -32.76 -17.42 -18.51
#